data_AF-A0A0U1E9S7-F1
#
_entry.id   AF-A0A0U1E9S7-F1
#
_cell.length_a   1.000
_cell.length_b   1.000
_cell.length_c   1.000
_cell.angle_alpha   90.00
_cell.angle_beta   90.00
_cell.angle_gamma   90.00
#
_symmetry.space_group_name_H-M   'P 1'
#
loop_
_entity.id
_entity.type
_entity.pdbx_description
1 polymer ?
#
loop_
_entity_poly.entity_id
_entity_poly.type
_entity_poly.pdbx_seq_one_letter_code
_entity_poly.pdbx_strand_id
1 'polypeptide(L)' 'MKQFLYISLICGMISGAGIFLHMPHYPTLILPRVVAIVGIISALITIKDKDINAMLKLGGVMINVIPLLGSMITPH' A
#
# COMPACT_ATOMS: atom_id res chain seq x y z
N MET A 1 15.36 8.89 -3.58
CA MET A 1 14.41 7.75 -3.54
C MET A 1 12.93 8.16 -3.42
N LYS A 2 12.55 9.43 -3.61
CA LYS A 2 11.16 9.89 -3.44
C LYS A 2 10.15 9.19 -4.36
N GLN A 3 10.56 8.79 -5.56
CA GLN A 3 9.70 8.06 -6.51
C GLN A 3 9.12 6.77 -5.93
N PHE A 4 9.90 6.00 -5.16
CA PHE A 4 9.42 4.78 -4.52
C PHE A 4 8.38 5.06 -3.42
N LEU A 5 8.50 6.20 -2.73
CA LEU A 5 7.47 6.66 -1.80
C LEU A 5 6.17 7.01 -2.53
N TYR A 6 6.25 7.67 -3.69
CA TYR A 6 5.06 7.97 -4.50
C TYR A 6 4.41 6.71 -5.05
N ILE A 7 5.20 5.75 -5.52
CA ILE A 7 4.70 4.43 -5.94
C ILE A 7 3.99 3.75 -4.76
N SER A 8 4.61 3.75 -3.59
CA SER A 8 4.01 3.23 -2.36
C SER A 8 2.67 3.89 -2.02
N LEU A 9 2.55 5.20 -2.19
CA LEU A 9 1.30 5.93 -1.94
C LEU A 9 0.20 5.53 -2.93
N ILE A 10 0.52 5.48 -4.22
CA ILE A 10 -0.43 5.09 -5.27
C ILE A 10 -0.89 3.64 -5.05
N CYS A 11 0.04 2.73 -4.74
CA CYS A 11 -0.27 1.36 -4.38
C CYS A 11 -1.23 1.28 -3.19
N GLY A 12 -0.98 2.06 -2.13
CA GLY A 12 -1.83 2.10 -0.95
C GLY A 12 -3.24 2.58 -1.26
N MET A 13 -3.37 3.62 -2.10
CA MET A 13 -4.67 4.12 -2.55
C MET A 13 -5.46 3.08 -3.35
N ILE A 14 -4.81 2.41 -4.32
CA ILE A 14 -5.45 1.37 -5.15
C ILE A 14 -5.87 0.18 -4.27
N SER A 15 -4.97 -0.26 -3.39
CA SER A 15 -5.23 -1.37 -2.48
C SER A 15 -6.37 -1.07 -1.52
N GLY A 16 -6.37 0.11 -0.88
CA GLY A 16 -7.46 0.56 -0.01
C GLY A 16 -8.79 0.72 -0.74
N ALA A 17 -8.78 1.24 -1.98
CA ALA A 17 -9.98 1.34 -2.81
C ALA A 17 -10.57 -0.04 -3.15
N GLY A 18 -9.72 -1.02 -3.43
CA GLY A 18 -10.18 -2.39 -3.69
C GLY A 18 -10.68 -3.12 -2.44
N ILE A 19 -9.97 -3.00 -1.31
CA ILE A 19 -10.24 -3.80 -0.11
C ILE A 19 -11.27 -3.17 0.82
N PHE A 20 -11.22 -1.85 1.03
CA PHE A 20 -12.14 -1.18 1.97
C PHE A 20 -13.39 -0.64 1.28
N LEU A 21 -13.23 -0.05 0.10
CA LEU A 21 -14.36 0.55 -0.63
C LEU A 21 -15.08 -0.42 -1.56
N HIS A 22 -14.59 -1.67 -1.69
CA HIS A 22 -15.17 -2.71 -2.54
C HIS A 22 -15.48 -2.20 -3.96
N MET A 23 -14.56 -1.42 -4.54
CA MET A 23 -14.77 -0.83 -5.86
C MET A 23 -15.07 -1.93 -6.90
N PRO A 24 -16.09 -1.75 -7.76
CA PRO A 24 -16.51 -2.78 -8.72
C PRO A 24 -15.42 -3.11 -9.77
N HIS A 25 -14.43 -2.23 -9.94
CA HIS A 25 -13.28 -2.46 -10.80
C HIS A 25 -12.31 -3.54 -10.27
N TYR A 26 -12.41 -3.88 -8.98
CA TYR A 26 -11.58 -4.90 -8.32
C TYR A 26 -12.48 -6.04 -7.82
N PRO A 27 -12.97 -6.91 -8.73
CA PRO A 27 -13.93 -7.96 -8.38
C PRO A 27 -13.34 -9.07 -7.50
N THR A 28 -12.02 -9.10 -7.32
CA THR A 28 -11.34 -10.02 -6.40
C THR A 28 -10.34 -9.26 -5.54
N LEU A 29 -10.11 -9.74 -4.32
CA LEU A 29 -9.11 -9.17 -3.41
C LEU A 29 -7.66 -9.48 -3.82
N ILE A 30 -7.44 -10.32 -4.85
CA ILE A 30 -6.11 -10.74 -5.28
C ILE A 30 -5.30 -9.55 -5.81
N LEU A 31 -5.87 -8.77 -6.73
CA LEU A 31 -5.18 -7.62 -7.32
C LEU A 31 -4.86 -6.55 -6.26
N PRO A 32 -5.81 -6.10 -5.42
CA PRO A 32 -5.52 -5.19 -4.32
C PRO A 32 -4.45 -5.69 -3.34
N ARG A 33 -4.37 -7.00 -3.06
CA ARG A 33 -3.32 -7.61 -2.20
C ARG A 33 -1.95 -7.51 -2.85
N VAL A 34 -1.82 -7.88 -4.13
CA VAL A 34 -0.54 -7.81 -4.86
C VAL A 34 -0.06 -6.37 -4.93
N VAL A 35 -0.96 -5.43 -5.22
CA VAL A 35 -0.62 -3.99 -5.25
C VAL A 35 -0.16 -3.50 -3.88
N ALA A 36 -0.79 -3.94 -2.78
CA ALA A 36 -0.33 -3.62 -1.43
C ALA A 36 1.10 -4.10 -1.18
N ILE A 37 1.42 -5.34 -1.57
CA ILE A 37 2.76 -5.92 -1.39
C ILE A 37 3.81 -5.11 -2.16
N VAL A 38 3.52 -4.73 -3.41
CA VAL A 38 4.41 -3.85 -4.21
C VAL A 38 4.62 -2.51 -3.52
N GLY A 39 3.57 -1.94 -2.93
CA GLY A 39 3.65 -0.69 -2.17
C GLY A 39 4.52 -0.83 -0.91
N ILE A 40 4.39 -1.92 -0.15
CA ILE A 40 5.25 -2.22 1.01
C ILE A 40 6.71 -2.30 0.59
N ILE A 41 7.03 -3.05 -0.46
CA ILE A 41 8.41 -3.17 -0.97
C ILE A 41 8.97 -1.79 -1.35
N SER A 42 8.16 -0.99 -2.05
CA SER A 42 8.53 0.38 -2.44
C SER A 42 8.76 1.29 -1.23
N ALA A 43 7.94 1.19 -0.19
CA ALA A 43 8.14 1.91 1.07
C ALA A 43 9.44 1.48 1.77
N LEU A 44 9.73 0.17 1.82
CA LEU A 44 10.93 -0.37 2.46
C LEU A 44 12.21 0.07 1.76
N ILE A 45 12.23 0.15 0.42
CA ILE A 45 13.37 0.69 -0.35
C ILE A 45 13.64 2.15 0.05
N THR A 46 12.59 2.91 0.32
CA THR A 46 12.65 4.32 0.70
C THR A 46 13.25 4.54 2.10
N ILE A 47 13.27 3.54 2.97
CA ILE A 47 13.80 3.67 4.34
C ILE A 47 15.27 4.06 4.36
N LYS A 48 16.06 3.62 3.36
CA LYS A 48 17.49 3.93 3.24
C LYS A 48 17.78 5.42 2.95
N ASP A 49 16.78 6.19 2.52
CA ASP A 49 16.94 7.59 2.13
C ASP A 49 16.89 8.51 3.36
N LYS A 50 18.01 9.13 3.73
CA LYS A 50 18.09 9.97 4.94
C LYS A 50 17.35 11.31 4.80
N ASP A 51 17.02 11.73 3.57
CA ASP A 51 16.37 13.02 3.30
C ASP A 51 14.85 12.99 3.50
N ILE A 52 14.27 11.79 3.67
CA ILE A 52 12.83 11.60 3.84
C ILE A 52 12.50 11.48 5.33
N ASN A 53 11.54 12.29 5.78
CA ASN A 53 11.05 12.30 7.16
C ASN A 53 10.59 10.89 7.59
N ALA A 54 10.98 10.46 8.79
CA ALA A 54 10.62 9.18 9.38
C ALA A 54 9.10 8.94 9.42
N MET A 55 8.30 9.98 9.70
CA MET A 55 6.84 9.89 9.70
C MET A 55 6.29 9.55 8.32
N LEU A 56 6.90 10.11 7.27
CA LEU A 56 6.48 9.86 5.89
C LEU A 56 6.83 8.45 5.43
N LYS A 57 7.98 7.92 5.89
CA LYS A 57 8.36 6.50 5.68
C LYS A 57 7.40 5.55 6.36
N LEU A 58 7.06 5.82 7.63
CA LEU A 58 6.08 5.03 8.37
C LEU A 58 4.71 5.08 7.71
N GLY A 59 4.25 6.26 7.30
CA GLY A 59 3.01 6.41 6.54
C GLY A 59 3.00 5.60 5.25
N GLY A 60 4.11 5.60 4.50
CA GLY A 60 4.25 4.80 3.27
C GLY A 60 4.16 3.29 3.50
N VAL A 61 4.69 2.79 4.62
CA VAL A 61 4.53 1.37 4.99
C VAL A 61 3.09 1.09 5.44
N MET A 62 2.56 1.91 6.36
CA MET A 62 1.24 1.70 6.96
C MET A 62 0.10 1.77 5.96
N ILE A 63 0.16 2.69 4.98
CA ILE A 63 -0.88 2.84 3.95
C ILE A 63 -1.05 1.57 3.09
N ASN A 64 -0.05 0.69 3.07
CA ASN A 64 -0.12 -0.60 2.36
C ASN A 64 -0.34 -1.79 3.29
N VAL A 65 0.24 -1.78 4.50
CA VAL A 65 0.04 -2.85 5.50
C VAL A 65 -1.42 -2.92 5.96
N ILE A 66 -2.05 -1.77 6.20
CA ILE A 66 -3.43 -1.72 6.71
C ILE A 66 -4.42 -2.35 5.71
N PRO A 67 -4.45 -1.98 4.42
CA PRO A 67 -5.25 -2.68 3.43
C PRO A 67 -4.92 -4.17 3.33
N LEU A 68 -3.62 -4.54 3.33
CA LEU A 68 -3.23 -5.94 3.23
C LEU A 68 -3.80 -6.77 4.38
N LEU A 69 -3.74 -6.27 5.62
CA LEU A 69 -4.36 -6.91 6.78
C LEU A 69 -5.89 -6.91 6.68
N GLY A 70 -6.48 -5.79 6.25
CA GLY A 70 -7.92 -5.69 5.97
C GLY A 70 -8.38 -6.79 5.03
N SER A 71 -7.62 -7.08 3.98
CA SER A 71 -7.96 -8.11 3.01
C SER A 71 -8.00 -9.52 3.57
N MET A 72 -7.38 -9.78 4.73
CA MET A 72 -7.40 -11.08 5.40
C MET A 72 -8.63 -11.27 6.29
N ILE A 73 -9.28 -10.18 6.68
CA ILE A 73 -10.48 -10.17 7.54
C ILE A 73 -11.76 -9.91 6.75
N THR A 74 -11.67 -9.28 5.58
CA THR A 74 -12.83 -9.04 4.72
C THR A 74 -13.31 -10.36 4.09
N PRO A 75 -14.58 -10.76 4.29
CA PRO A 75 -15.14 -11.96 3.66
C PRO A 75 -15.18 -11.81 2.13
N HIS A 76 -14.93 -12.93 1.45
CA HIS A 76 -14.85 -13.04 -0.02
C HIS A 76 -16.21 -13.12 -0.68
#